data_AF-A0A2V6LX66-F1
#
_entry.id   AF-A0A2V6LX66-F1
#
_cell.length_a   1.000
_cell.length_b   1.000
_cell.length_c   1.000
_cell.angle_alpha   90.00
_cell.angle_beta   90.00
_cell.angle_gamma   90.00
#
_symmetry.space_group_name_H-M   'P 1'
#
loop_
_entity.id
_entity.type
_entity.pdbx_description
1 polymer ?
#
loop_
_entity_poly.entity_id
_entity_poly.type
_entity_poly.pdbx_seq_one_letter_code
_entity_poly.pdbx_strand_id
1 'polypeptide(L)'
;MSGGFSNATDSGNGVDYGDYVGLDAHAGKLYTVWADNANCDGTNPNGTLHAFDLYTHPLILPTPTPCPTHYTIAQIGGSCVPGTTDSGNHSDNGTTFISLPFTYTLYDTTYTGVNVSSNGNAQFVTTDNNWVNVCLPWLTHDYTIFPYWDDQRTDANPGCSAYPGGTCGIYTSVTGVAPNRIFNIEWRAVYFNNTSQHANYELRLYEGQTRFDVIYCAVDQGNISATAGVQKDDTIFDQYFCNGSGGAATGGQSYTAQPCAPVPSSAVSRKVHGAAGTFDVPLPLTGNVGVECRSGGATNDYQMIINFASSVTVESASVTSGTGSVSSFSGSGTSQITVNLTGVTNVQRITVTLHNVNDGTHMGNVPVSMGVLVGDVNGNAVVNASDVSLTKAQVGQAVSNSNFREDVNANGTISATDVALVKSKVGTALPPQ
;
A
#
# COMPACT_ATOMS: atom_id res chain seq x y z
N MET A 1 -19.14 8.86 21.78
CA MET A 1 -20.27 8.98 22.73
C MET A 1 -21.19 10.04 22.18
N SER A 2 -22.19 9.63 21.39
CA SER A 2 -23.17 10.50 20.75
C SER A 2 -24.44 10.50 21.60
N GLY A 3 -24.96 11.68 21.93
CA GLY A 3 -26.26 11.81 22.58
C GLY A 3 -27.35 11.33 21.64
N GLY A 4 -28.08 10.30 22.08
CA GLY A 4 -29.18 9.72 21.33
C GLY A 4 -30.26 10.75 21.01
N PHE A 5 -30.62 10.84 19.74
CA PHE A 5 -31.91 11.33 19.29
C PHE A 5 -32.66 10.15 18.68
N SER A 6 -33.26 9.33 19.53
CA SER A 6 -34.36 8.46 19.12
C SER A 6 -35.53 9.35 18.68
N ASN A 7 -36.08 9.11 17.49
CA ASN A 7 -37.32 9.73 17.02
C ASN A 7 -38.52 8.75 17.10
N ALA A 8 -38.43 7.73 17.98
CA ALA A 8 -39.46 6.69 18.17
C ALA A 8 -40.89 7.26 18.27
N THR A 9 -41.04 8.39 18.97
CA THR A 9 -42.30 9.14 19.08
C THR A 9 -42.85 9.62 17.74
N ASP A 10 -42.00 10.15 16.85
CA ASP A 10 -42.40 10.69 15.54
C ASP A 10 -42.65 9.59 14.50
N SER A 11 -42.00 8.43 14.66
CA SER A 11 -42.18 7.26 13.78
C SER A 11 -43.29 6.29 14.21
N GLY A 12 -43.90 6.50 15.39
CA GLY A 12 -44.96 5.65 15.92
C GLY A 12 -44.53 4.22 16.26
N ASN A 13 -43.22 3.95 16.35
CA ASN A 13 -42.69 2.67 16.76
C ASN A 13 -42.50 2.68 18.30
N GLY A 14 -43.02 1.68 19.00
CA GLY A 14 -43.01 1.64 20.47
C GLY A 14 -41.67 1.23 21.08
N VAL A 15 -40.55 1.41 20.35
CA VAL A 15 -39.23 0.89 20.72
C VAL A 15 -38.32 2.08 21.08
N ASP A 16 -38.28 2.39 22.38
CA ASP A 16 -37.56 3.55 22.93
C ASP A 16 -36.26 3.14 23.63
N TYR A 17 -35.40 2.38 22.94
CA TYR A 17 -34.07 2.05 23.46
C TYR A 17 -33.01 2.44 22.44
N GLY A 18 -32.21 3.43 22.82
CA GLY A 18 -30.94 3.70 22.16
C GLY A 18 -30.02 2.48 22.20
N ASP A 19 -29.22 2.39 21.14
CA ASP A 19 -27.90 1.77 21.08
C ASP A 19 -27.85 0.23 20.92
N TYR A 20 -27.70 -0.17 19.64
CA TYR A 20 -27.17 -1.43 19.07
C TYR A 20 -27.94 -2.74 19.34
N VAL A 21 -28.36 -3.42 18.28
CA VAL A 21 -29.02 -4.75 18.36
C VAL A 21 -28.05 -5.91 18.11
N GLY A 22 -26.87 -5.63 17.55
CA GLY A 22 -25.86 -6.64 17.29
C GLY A 22 -24.51 -6.06 16.84
N LEU A 23 -23.44 -6.75 17.22
CA LEU A 23 -22.08 -6.54 16.75
C LEU A 23 -21.56 -7.89 16.26
N ASP A 24 -21.03 -7.94 15.04
CA ASP A 24 -20.35 -9.12 14.50
C ASP A 24 -19.00 -8.72 13.89
N ALA A 25 -18.02 -9.60 13.97
CA ALA A 25 -16.71 -9.40 13.35
C ALA A 25 -16.44 -10.54 12.38
N HIS A 26 -16.38 -10.23 11.09
CA HIS A 26 -16.18 -11.21 10.03
C HIS A 26 -15.24 -10.67 8.96
N ALA A 27 -14.25 -11.47 8.56
CA ALA A 27 -13.29 -11.15 7.48
C ALA A 27 -12.63 -9.76 7.61
N GLY A 28 -12.20 -9.39 8.83
CA GLY A 28 -11.54 -8.10 9.09
C GLY A 28 -12.46 -6.88 9.13
N LYS A 29 -13.79 -7.08 9.10
CA LYS A 29 -14.80 -6.02 9.17
C LYS A 29 -15.61 -6.17 10.45
N LEU A 30 -15.91 -5.05 11.10
CA LEU A 30 -16.86 -4.99 12.20
C LEU A 30 -18.22 -4.59 11.62
N TYR A 31 -19.21 -5.45 11.73
CA TYR A 31 -20.59 -5.19 11.36
C TYR A 31 -21.35 -4.72 12.59
N THR A 32 -21.92 -3.53 12.51
CA THR A 32 -22.82 -2.98 13.53
C THR A 32 -24.23 -3.00 12.96
N VAL A 33 -25.18 -3.52 13.75
CA VAL A 33 -26.60 -3.57 13.40
C VAL A 33 -27.37 -2.62 14.30
N TRP A 34 -28.14 -1.72 13.68
CA TRP A 34 -28.99 -0.77 14.36
C TRP A 34 -30.46 -1.01 13.99
N ALA A 35 -31.32 -1.03 15.01
CA ALA A 35 -32.75 -0.83 14.83
C ALA A 35 -32.94 0.68 14.79
N ASP A 36 -32.99 1.26 13.60
CA ASP A 36 -32.83 2.71 13.51
C ASP A 36 -33.54 3.30 12.31
N ASN A 37 -34.35 4.31 12.63
CA ASN A 37 -35.02 5.23 11.72
C ASN A 37 -34.22 6.54 11.56
N ALA A 38 -32.89 6.48 11.70
CA ALA A 38 -31.95 7.56 11.43
C ALA A 38 -31.07 7.29 10.20
N ASN A 39 -30.48 8.36 9.69
CA ASN A 39 -29.64 8.37 8.49
C ASN A 39 -28.36 9.18 8.76
N CYS A 40 -27.77 9.00 9.95
CA CYS A 40 -26.66 9.83 10.42
C CYS A 40 -25.36 9.63 9.63
N ASP A 41 -25.22 8.51 8.90
CA ASP A 41 -24.11 8.27 7.97
C ASP A 41 -24.45 8.61 6.50
N GLY A 42 -25.68 9.03 6.22
CA GLY A 42 -26.16 9.41 4.88
C GLY A 42 -26.34 8.24 3.90
N THR A 43 -26.18 7.00 4.34
CA THR A 43 -26.18 5.81 3.47
C THR A 43 -27.41 4.94 3.63
N ASN A 44 -28.33 5.26 4.54
CA ASN A 44 -29.59 4.55 4.70
C ASN A 44 -30.60 4.98 3.61
N PRO A 45 -30.93 4.12 2.63
CA PRO A 45 -31.83 4.47 1.53
C PRO A 45 -33.29 4.67 1.96
N ASN A 46 -33.68 4.20 3.14
CA ASN A 46 -35.04 4.36 3.66
C ASN A 46 -35.24 5.64 4.48
N GLY A 47 -34.16 6.33 4.88
CA GLY A 47 -34.23 7.65 5.50
C GLY A 47 -35.03 7.76 6.82
N THR A 48 -34.99 8.96 7.39
CA THR A 48 -35.59 9.29 8.68
C THR A 48 -37.12 9.10 8.69
N LEU A 49 -37.69 8.45 9.73
CA LEU A 49 -39.15 8.32 9.99
C LEU A 49 -39.96 7.29 9.17
N HIS A 50 -39.35 6.21 8.67
CA HIS A 50 -40.09 5.09 8.07
C HIS A 50 -40.26 3.90 9.05
N ALA A 51 -41.14 2.93 8.70
CA ALA A 51 -41.45 1.78 9.55
C ALA A 51 -40.18 1.01 9.97
N PHE A 52 -40.20 0.39 11.17
CA PHE A 52 -39.07 -0.33 11.78
C PHE A 52 -38.23 -1.12 10.76
N ASP A 53 -36.99 -0.70 10.54
CA ASP A 53 -35.98 -1.38 9.73
C ASP A 53 -34.69 -1.64 10.53
N LEU A 54 -33.97 -2.67 10.09
CA LEU A 54 -32.65 -3.04 10.63
C LEU A 54 -31.62 -2.66 9.57
N TYR A 55 -30.78 -1.67 9.86
CA TYR A 55 -29.71 -1.23 8.98
C TYR A 55 -28.37 -1.79 9.47
N THR A 56 -27.55 -2.24 8.51
CA THR A 56 -26.21 -2.76 8.78
C THR A 56 -25.20 -1.99 7.96
N HIS A 57 -24.19 -1.42 8.61
CA HIS A 57 -23.05 -0.82 7.93
C HIS A 57 -21.76 -1.50 8.39
N PRO A 58 -20.87 -1.88 7.46
CA PRO A 58 -19.56 -2.38 7.83
C PRO A 58 -18.69 -1.21 8.29
N LEU A 59 -18.30 -1.20 9.57
CA LEU A 59 -17.14 -0.45 10.00
C LEU A 59 -15.90 -1.20 9.53
N ILE A 60 -15.33 -0.74 8.42
CA ILE A 60 -14.02 -1.18 7.96
C ILE A 60 -12.99 -0.44 8.80
N LEU A 61 -12.46 -1.09 9.82
CA LEU A 61 -11.19 -0.65 10.38
C LEU A 61 -10.15 -0.88 9.27
N PRO A 62 -9.39 0.14 8.84
CA PRO A 62 -8.28 -0.10 7.92
C PRO A 62 -7.34 -1.09 8.62
N THR A 63 -7.40 -2.36 8.22
CA THR A 63 -6.36 -3.31 8.58
C THR A 63 -5.10 -2.79 7.92
N PRO A 64 -4.02 -2.52 8.68
CA PRO A 64 -2.76 -2.15 8.06
C PRO A 64 -2.43 -3.23 7.02
N THR A 65 -2.23 -2.81 5.78
CA THR A 65 -1.72 -3.71 4.74
C THR A 65 -0.48 -4.38 5.30
N PRO A 66 -0.36 -5.72 5.26
CA PRO A 66 0.88 -6.37 5.67
C PRO A 66 2.04 -5.84 4.82
N CYS A 67 3.10 -5.42 5.48
CA CYS A 67 4.27 -4.82 4.88
C CYS A 67 5.53 -5.51 5.40
N PRO A 68 6.66 -5.48 4.67
CA PRO A 68 6.90 -4.89 3.34
C PRO A 68 6.19 -5.61 2.18
N THR A 69 5.84 -4.86 1.12
CA THR A 69 5.26 -5.42 -0.11
C THR A 69 6.24 -5.48 -1.27
N HIS A 70 7.29 -4.66 -1.34
CA HIS A 70 8.24 -4.68 -2.46
C HIS A 70 9.69 -4.64 -1.96
N TYR A 71 10.64 -4.92 -2.84
CA TYR A 71 12.07 -4.85 -2.61
C TYR A 71 12.71 -3.86 -3.61
N THR A 72 13.53 -2.94 -3.10
CA THR A 72 14.46 -2.20 -3.98
C THR A 72 15.68 -3.06 -4.21
N ILE A 73 16.07 -3.20 -5.48
CA ILE A 73 17.22 -3.99 -5.91
C ILE A 73 18.36 -3.05 -6.28
N ALA A 74 19.47 -3.12 -5.56
CA ALA A 74 20.66 -2.31 -5.81
C ALA A 74 21.86 -3.18 -6.15
N GLN A 75 22.62 -2.79 -7.18
CA GLN A 75 23.93 -3.38 -7.44
C GLN A 75 24.89 -3.07 -6.29
N ILE A 76 25.59 -4.09 -5.83
CA ILE A 76 26.62 -4.02 -4.79
C ILE A 76 27.87 -4.78 -5.24
N GLY A 77 28.98 -4.52 -4.57
CA GLY A 77 30.13 -5.40 -4.63
C GLY A 77 29.93 -6.64 -3.76
N GLY A 78 30.75 -7.67 -3.98
CA GLY A 78 30.76 -8.86 -3.14
C GLY A 78 31.51 -10.00 -3.80
N SER A 79 32.02 -10.90 -2.98
CA SER A 79 32.56 -12.19 -3.39
C SER A 79 31.92 -13.26 -2.53
N CYS A 80 31.68 -14.44 -3.09
CA CYS A 80 31.07 -15.54 -2.36
C CYS A 80 31.94 -16.00 -1.19
N VAL A 81 31.28 -16.51 -0.15
CA VAL A 81 31.91 -17.09 1.04
C VAL A 81 31.70 -18.60 0.97
N PRO A 82 32.74 -19.38 0.64
CA PRO A 82 32.58 -20.82 0.43
C PRO A 82 31.83 -21.50 1.58
N GLY A 83 30.71 -22.15 1.25
CA GLY A 83 29.94 -22.97 2.16
C GLY A 83 30.80 -24.09 2.73
N THR A 84 30.63 -24.35 4.03
CA THR A 84 31.37 -25.35 4.80
C THR A 84 30.52 -26.53 5.22
N THR A 85 29.20 -26.38 5.17
CA THR A 85 28.23 -27.43 5.52
C THR A 85 27.47 -27.83 4.28
N ASP A 86 27.56 -29.11 3.91
CA ASP A 86 26.79 -29.67 2.82
C ASP A 86 25.31 -29.83 3.22
N SER A 87 24.39 -29.37 2.38
CA SER A 87 22.95 -29.55 2.61
C SER A 87 22.45 -30.96 2.26
N GLY A 88 23.22 -31.72 1.48
CA GLY A 88 22.82 -32.99 0.87
C GLY A 88 22.08 -32.85 -0.46
N ASN A 89 21.91 -31.63 -0.98
CA ASN A 89 21.36 -31.43 -2.31
C ASN A 89 22.44 -31.70 -3.38
N HIS A 90 22.38 -32.89 -3.98
CA HIS A 90 23.21 -33.30 -5.12
C HIS A 90 22.33 -33.99 -6.17
N SER A 91 21.51 -33.21 -6.86
CA SER A 91 20.47 -33.73 -7.75
C SER A 91 20.36 -32.95 -9.05
N ASP A 92 19.81 -33.62 -10.05
CA ASP A 92 19.13 -33.01 -11.19
C ASP A 92 17.63 -33.00 -10.87
N ASN A 93 17.02 -31.81 -10.80
CA ASN A 93 15.64 -31.59 -10.38
C ASN A 93 15.31 -32.10 -8.97
N GLY A 94 15.91 -31.53 -7.93
CA GLY A 94 15.61 -31.88 -6.53
C GLY A 94 15.57 -30.68 -5.59
N THR A 95 14.71 -30.77 -4.57
CA THR A 95 14.62 -29.79 -3.48
C THR A 95 15.16 -30.36 -2.18
N THR A 96 15.67 -29.49 -1.31
CA THR A 96 16.17 -29.87 0.02
C THR A 96 15.77 -28.82 1.03
N PHE A 97 15.21 -29.26 2.16
CA PHE A 97 14.87 -28.37 3.26
C PHE A 97 16.11 -28.05 4.10
N ILE A 98 16.30 -26.77 4.42
CA ILE A 98 17.37 -26.27 5.28
C ILE A 98 16.75 -25.54 6.47
N SER A 99 17.11 -25.94 7.69
CA SER A 99 16.75 -25.18 8.89
C SER A 99 17.59 -23.92 9.00
N LEU A 100 16.95 -22.77 9.27
CA LEU A 100 17.66 -21.51 9.40
C LEU A 100 18.28 -21.37 10.79
N PRO A 101 19.52 -20.83 10.91
CA PRO A 101 20.20 -20.63 12.19
C PRO A 101 19.62 -19.46 13.03
N PHE A 102 18.71 -18.68 12.43
CA PHE A 102 17.89 -17.63 13.03
C PHE A 102 16.59 -17.52 12.23
N THR A 103 15.56 -16.93 12.83
CA THR A 103 14.32 -16.62 12.09
C THR A 103 14.59 -15.56 11.03
N TYR A 104 14.07 -15.74 9.82
CA TYR A 104 14.19 -14.76 8.75
C TYR A 104 12.81 -14.30 8.29
N THR A 105 12.64 -12.98 8.12
CA THR A 105 11.39 -12.40 7.63
C THR A 105 11.52 -12.04 6.16
N LEU A 106 10.72 -12.70 5.32
CA LEU A 106 10.58 -12.42 3.89
C LEU A 106 9.22 -11.79 3.67
N TYR A 107 9.19 -10.59 3.07
CA TYR A 107 8.01 -9.73 3.08
C TYR A 107 7.45 -9.56 4.50
N ASP A 108 6.21 -9.97 4.73
CA ASP A 108 5.45 -9.83 5.97
C ASP A 108 5.47 -11.09 6.86
N THR A 109 6.19 -12.14 6.46
CA THR A 109 6.12 -13.45 7.12
C THR A 109 7.48 -13.93 7.61
N THR A 110 7.52 -14.43 8.85
CA THR A 110 8.74 -14.96 9.49
C THR A 110 8.82 -16.47 9.39
N TYR A 111 9.99 -16.96 8.95
CA TYR A 111 10.27 -18.36 8.68
C TYR A 111 11.44 -18.89 9.52
N THR A 112 11.44 -20.19 9.77
CA THR A 112 12.53 -20.92 10.47
C THR A 112 13.28 -21.89 9.55
N GLY A 113 12.91 -21.96 8.28
CA GLY A 113 13.42 -22.90 7.29
C GLY A 113 13.17 -22.42 5.88
N VAL A 114 13.87 -23.01 4.91
CA VAL A 114 13.73 -22.72 3.49
C VAL A 114 13.95 -24.00 2.67
N ASN A 115 13.18 -24.19 1.60
CA ASN A 115 13.37 -25.25 0.61
C ASN A 115 14.21 -24.70 -0.54
N VAL A 116 15.39 -25.26 -0.77
CA VAL A 116 16.28 -24.86 -1.87
C VAL A 116 16.19 -25.87 -3.00
N SER A 117 16.08 -25.38 -4.24
CA SER A 117 16.02 -26.20 -5.46
C SER A 117 17.39 -26.28 -6.13
N SER A 118 17.71 -27.44 -6.73
CA SER A 118 18.87 -27.60 -7.61
C SER A 118 18.83 -26.61 -8.79
N ASN A 119 17.63 -26.18 -9.17
CA ASN A 119 17.38 -25.20 -10.23
C ASN A 119 17.50 -23.75 -9.75
N GLY A 120 17.96 -23.49 -8.53
CA GLY A 120 18.46 -22.16 -8.13
C GLY A 120 17.43 -21.19 -7.57
N ASN A 121 16.31 -21.69 -7.08
CA ASN A 121 15.34 -20.92 -6.28
C ASN A 121 15.33 -21.38 -4.81
N ALA A 122 14.87 -20.48 -3.94
CA ALA A 122 14.72 -20.69 -2.50
C ALA A 122 13.29 -20.33 -2.08
N GLN A 123 12.50 -21.35 -1.75
CA GLN A 123 11.07 -21.27 -1.49
C GLN A 123 10.79 -21.41 0.01
N PHE A 124 10.00 -20.51 0.58
CA PHE A 124 9.69 -20.52 2.02
C PHE A 124 8.36 -21.21 2.35
N VAL A 125 7.54 -21.47 1.33
CA VAL A 125 6.23 -22.13 1.47
C VAL A 125 6.14 -23.42 0.65
N THR A 126 6.65 -23.39 -0.59
CA THR A 126 6.51 -24.48 -1.56
C THR A 126 7.78 -25.33 -1.68
N THR A 127 7.68 -26.43 -2.43
CA THR A 127 8.77 -27.39 -2.70
C THR A 127 8.78 -27.80 -4.18
N ASP A 128 8.79 -26.83 -5.08
CA ASP A 128 8.78 -27.08 -6.53
C ASP A 128 10.23 -27.13 -7.09
N ASN A 129 10.50 -28.06 -8.00
CA ASN A 129 11.80 -28.26 -8.63
C ASN A 129 11.78 -27.96 -10.14
N ASN A 130 10.80 -27.24 -10.68
CA ASN A 130 10.67 -26.95 -12.09
C ASN A 130 11.95 -26.31 -12.65
N TRP A 131 12.47 -26.87 -13.74
CA TRP A 131 13.66 -26.38 -14.45
C TRP A 131 13.32 -25.29 -15.46
N VAL A 132 12.06 -25.21 -15.90
CA VAL A 132 11.60 -24.19 -16.84
C VAL A 132 11.29 -22.91 -16.08
N ASN A 133 12.22 -21.95 -16.11
CA ASN A 133 12.03 -20.64 -15.54
C ASN A 133 11.05 -19.79 -16.37
N VAL A 134 10.39 -18.85 -15.69
CA VAL A 134 9.54 -17.83 -16.32
C VAL A 134 9.90 -16.45 -15.78
N CYS A 135 9.54 -15.40 -16.52
CA CYS A 135 9.60 -14.05 -15.96
C CYS A 135 8.54 -13.91 -14.87
N LEU A 136 8.87 -13.22 -13.77
CA LEU A 136 7.96 -13.06 -12.65
C LEU A 136 6.70 -12.27 -13.07
N PRO A 137 5.52 -12.64 -12.55
CA PRO A 137 5.33 -13.60 -11.46
C PRO A 137 5.36 -15.06 -11.93
N TRP A 138 5.92 -15.95 -11.11
CA TRP A 138 5.71 -17.39 -11.25
C TRP A 138 4.39 -17.76 -10.57
N LEU A 139 3.34 -17.92 -11.37
CA LEU A 139 1.98 -18.08 -10.84
C LEU A 139 1.87 -19.23 -9.84
N THR A 140 1.00 -19.08 -8.84
CA THR A 140 0.70 -20.07 -7.78
C THR A 140 1.88 -20.40 -6.86
N HIS A 141 2.88 -19.53 -6.80
CA HIS A 141 4.01 -19.64 -5.89
C HIS A 141 4.09 -18.41 -4.99
N ASP A 142 4.20 -18.65 -3.69
CA ASP A 142 4.25 -17.58 -2.70
C ASP A 142 5.59 -17.61 -1.96
N TYR A 143 6.05 -16.44 -1.53
CA TYR A 143 7.26 -16.25 -0.71
C TYR A 143 8.49 -17.02 -1.22
N THR A 144 8.96 -16.63 -2.40
CA THR A 144 10.09 -17.27 -3.08
C THR A 144 11.15 -16.25 -3.47
N ILE A 145 12.40 -16.55 -3.15
CA ILE A 145 13.57 -15.82 -3.67
C ILE A 145 14.10 -16.62 -4.85
N PHE A 146 14.42 -15.92 -5.94
CA PHE A 146 15.04 -16.49 -7.13
C PHE A 146 16.45 -15.91 -7.25
N PRO A 147 17.46 -16.47 -6.56
CA PRO A 147 18.84 -16.03 -6.75
C PRO A 147 19.27 -16.18 -8.22
N TYR A 148 18.99 -17.33 -8.83
CA TYR A 148 19.29 -17.60 -10.22
C TYR A 148 18.50 -18.84 -10.67
N TRP A 149 17.23 -18.67 -11.08
CA TRP A 149 16.39 -19.78 -11.49
C TRP A 149 16.60 -20.14 -12.96
N ASP A 150 17.10 -21.36 -13.21
CA ASP A 150 17.42 -21.91 -14.53
C ASP A 150 17.55 -23.45 -14.42
N ASP A 151 17.71 -24.14 -15.55
CA ASP A 151 17.93 -25.59 -15.63
C ASP A 151 19.37 -25.96 -15.22
N GLN A 152 19.53 -26.39 -13.97
CA GLN A 152 20.81 -26.56 -13.29
C GLN A 152 20.92 -27.90 -12.58
N ARG A 153 22.16 -28.36 -12.45
CA ARG A 153 22.51 -29.62 -11.80
C ARG A 153 23.47 -29.41 -10.65
N THR A 154 23.14 -30.00 -9.51
CA THR A 154 23.96 -30.01 -8.29
C THR A 154 24.61 -31.38 -8.03
N ASP A 155 24.30 -32.39 -8.85
CA ASP A 155 24.92 -33.72 -8.77
C ASP A 155 26.27 -33.79 -9.51
N ALA A 156 26.94 -34.95 -9.44
CA ALA A 156 28.31 -35.12 -9.90
C ALA A 156 28.44 -34.97 -11.43
N ASN A 157 29.14 -33.92 -11.86
CA ASN A 157 29.34 -33.55 -13.26
C ASN A 157 30.78 -33.06 -13.51
N PRO A 158 31.26 -33.01 -14.77
CA PRO A 158 32.64 -32.63 -15.09
C PRO A 158 33.08 -31.25 -14.57
N GLY A 159 32.23 -30.23 -14.70
CA GLY A 159 32.51 -28.87 -14.21
C GLY A 159 32.67 -28.77 -12.70
N CYS A 160 32.15 -29.74 -11.94
CA CYS A 160 32.25 -29.75 -10.49
C CYS A 160 33.69 -29.80 -9.96
N SER A 161 34.62 -30.30 -10.78
CA SER A 161 36.05 -30.38 -10.42
C SER A 161 36.70 -29.01 -10.16
N ALA A 162 36.11 -27.92 -10.66
CA ALA A 162 36.55 -26.56 -10.39
C ALA A 162 36.14 -26.03 -9.01
N TYR A 163 35.16 -26.67 -8.35
CA TYR A 163 34.66 -26.25 -7.05
C TYR A 163 35.51 -26.76 -5.89
N PRO A 164 35.48 -26.10 -4.72
CA PRO A 164 36.11 -26.63 -3.51
C PRO A 164 35.62 -28.05 -3.20
N GLY A 165 36.54 -29.00 -3.05
CA GLY A 165 36.22 -30.40 -2.85
C GLY A 165 35.93 -31.20 -4.12
N GLY A 166 35.90 -30.54 -5.29
CA GLY A 166 35.61 -31.17 -6.58
C GLY A 166 34.15 -31.60 -6.74
N THR A 167 33.24 -31.03 -5.96
CA THR A 167 31.84 -31.45 -5.86
C THR A 167 30.88 -30.29 -6.15
N CYS A 168 29.84 -30.58 -6.93
CA CYS A 168 28.67 -29.74 -7.02
C CYS A 168 27.76 -29.99 -5.80
N GLY A 169 26.86 -29.06 -5.52
CA GLY A 169 25.93 -29.16 -4.40
C GLY A 169 25.39 -27.81 -3.97
N ILE A 170 24.47 -27.83 -3.02
CA ILE A 170 24.09 -26.63 -2.26
C ILE A 170 24.76 -26.70 -0.89
N TYR A 171 25.56 -25.69 -0.56
CA TYR A 171 26.32 -25.62 0.68
C TYR A 171 25.91 -24.41 1.50
N THR A 172 26.10 -24.47 2.80
CA THR A 172 25.77 -23.37 3.70
C THR A 172 26.95 -22.98 4.59
N SER A 173 26.94 -21.73 5.05
CA SER A 173 27.84 -21.26 6.10
C SER A 173 27.15 -20.16 6.93
N VAL A 174 27.62 -19.98 8.17
CA VAL A 174 27.25 -18.83 8.99
C VAL A 174 28.49 -17.98 9.19
N THR A 175 28.40 -16.70 8.84
CA THR A 175 29.43 -15.71 9.16
C THR A 175 28.90 -14.69 10.15
N GLY A 176 29.82 -14.00 10.84
CA GLY A 176 29.47 -13.08 11.93
C GLY A 176 29.12 -13.79 13.24
N VAL A 177 28.56 -13.02 14.18
CA VAL A 177 28.16 -13.47 15.52
C VAL A 177 26.81 -12.86 15.88
N ALA A 178 26.02 -13.53 16.71
CA ALA A 178 24.72 -13.01 17.12
C ALA A 178 24.88 -11.64 17.82
N PRO A 179 23.95 -10.68 17.60
CA PRO A 179 22.73 -10.77 16.80
C PRO A 179 22.90 -10.31 15.32
N ASN A 180 24.12 -10.35 14.77
CA ASN A 180 24.44 -9.86 13.42
C ASN A 180 25.04 -10.97 12.54
N ARG A 181 24.46 -12.18 12.60
CA ARG A 181 24.89 -13.30 11.74
C ARG A 181 24.41 -13.11 10.31
N ILE A 182 25.15 -13.69 9.38
CA ILE A 182 24.75 -13.85 7.98
C ILE A 182 24.71 -15.34 7.70
N PHE A 183 23.58 -15.81 7.17
CA PHE A 183 23.44 -17.17 6.68
C PHE A 183 23.61 -17.19 5.16
N ASN A 184 24.67 -17.83 4.69
CA ASN A 184 25.01 -17.93 3.28
C ASN A 184 24.55 -19.30 2.77
N ILE A 185 23.81 -19.31 1.65
CA ILE A 185 23.39 -20.49 0.91
C ILE A 185 24.05 -20.39 -0.47
N GLU A 186 25.02 -21.25 -0.73
CA GLU A 186 25.84 -21.25 -1.94
C GLU A 186 25.40 -22.39 -2.86
N TRP A 187 25.05 -22.06 -4.11
CA TRP A 187 24.90 -23.02 -5.18
C TRP A 187 26.25 -23.20 -5.88
N ARG A 188 26.74 -24.44 -5.89
CA ARG A 188 27.84 -24.88 -6.74
C ARG A 188 27.24 -25.79 -7.80
N ALA A 189 26.71 -25.20 -8.86
CA ALA A 189 25.95 -25.92 -9.87
C ALA A 189 26.58 -25.79 -11.25
N VAL A 190 26.24 -26.71 -12.13
CA VAL A 190 26.54 -26.61 -13.57
C VAL A 190 25.25 -26.54 -14.35
N TYR A 191 25.28 -26.01 -15.57
CA TYR A 191 24.10 -25.97 -16.43
C TYR A 191 23.78 -27.34 -17.01
N PHE A 192 22.49 -27.68 -17.11
CA PHE A 192 22.06 -28.94 -17.72
C PHE A 192 22.50 -29.05 -19.18
N ASN A 193 22.37 -27.96 -19.95
CA ASN A 193 22.74 -27.92 -21.37
C ASN A 193 24.25 -28.02 -21.63
N ASN A 194 25.09 -27.69 -20.64
CA ASN A 194 26.54 -27.75 -20.73
C ASN A 194 27.16 -27.87 -19.33
N THR A 195 27.40 -29.11 -18.92
CA THR A 195 27.90 -29.46 -17.59
C THR A 195 29.37 -29.07 -17.34
N SER A 196 30.03 -28.41 -18.30
CA SER A 196 31.36 -27.83 -18.13
C SER A 196 31.31 -26.34 -17.74
N GLN A 197 30.13 -25.72 -17.82
CA GLN A 197 29.90 -24.32 -17.48
C GLN A 197 29.29 -24.19 -16.09
N HIS A 198 29.68 -23.14 -15.37
CA HIS A 198 29.41 -22.93 -13.96
C HIS A 198 28.25 -21.96 -13.74
N ALA A 199 27.35 -22.36 -12.83
CA ALA A 199 26.35 -21.51 -12.21
C ALA A 199 26.64 -21.49 -10.70
N ASN A 200 27.52 -20.57 -10.29
CA ASN A 200 27.95 -20.42 -8.90
C ASN A 200 27.58 -19.05 -8.35
N TYR A 201 26.74 -19.07 -7.32
CA TYR A 201 26.15 -17.91 -6.69
C TYR A 201 25.73 -18.22 -5.26
N GLU A 202 25.45 -17.17 -4.50
CA GLU A 202 25.18 -17.24 -3.07
C GLU A 202 24.02 -16.33 -2.68
N LEU A 203 23.06 -16.87 -1.94
CA LEU A 203 22.02 -16.11 -1.24
C LEU A 203 22.49 -15.84 0.20
N ARG A 204 22.41 -14.58 0.63
CA ARG A 204 22.75 -14.14 2.00
C ARG A 204 21.54 -13.63 2.74
N LEU A 205 21.15 -14.31 3.80
CA LEU A 205 20.11 -13.86 4.73
C LEU A 205 20.78 -13.21 5.95
N TYR A 206 20.25 -12.07 6.41
CA TYR A 206 20.83 -11.28 7.50
C TYR A 206 19.97 -11.39 8.77
N GLU A 207 20.59 -11.73 9.90
CA GLU A 207 19.91 -11.84 11.19
C GLU A 207 19.32 -10.49 11.61
N GLY A 208 18.05 -10.49 12.03
CA GLY A 208 17.35 -9.30 12.49
C GLY A 208 17.01 -8.28 11.40
N GLN A 209 17.17 -8.64 10.12
CA GLN A 209 16.88 -7.76 8.98
C GLN A 209 15.94 -8.44 7.98
N THR A 210 15.17 -7.64 7.24
CA THR A 210 14.30 -8.08 6.13
C THR A 210 14.97 -7.99 4.77
N ARG A 211 16.26 -7.59 4.74
CA ARG A 211 17.07 -7.57 3.51
C ARG A 211 17.80 -8.90 3.29
N PHE A 212 18.10 -9.18 2.04
CA PHE A 212 19.00 -10.26 1.63
C PHE A 212 19.87 -9.81 0.47
N ASP A 213 20.97 -10.50 0.25
CA ASP A 213 21.80 -10.26 -0.93
C ASP A 213 21.89 -11.52 -1.79
N VAL A 214 22.05 -11.34 -3.10
CA VAL A 214 22.45 -12.39 -4.05
C VAL A 214 23.83 -12.01 -4.59
N ILE A 215 24.81 -12.92 -4.51
CA ILE A 215 26.17 -12.70 -4.99
C ILE A 215 26.46 -13.69 -6.12
N TYR A 216 26.81 -13.20 -7.31
CA TYR A 216 27.22 -14.03 -8.44
C TYR A 216 28.74 -14.19 -8.43
N CYS A 217 29.22 -15.40 -8.14
CA CYS A 217 30.65 -15.71 -8.11
C CYS A 217 31.18 -15.99 -9.51
N ALA A 218 30.61 -17.01 -10.17
CA ALA A 218 30.96 -17.45 -11.51
C ALA A 218 29.71 -17.99 -12.23
N VAL A 219 29.18 -17.19 -13.15
CA VAL A 219 27.95 -17.49 -13.90
C VAL A 219 28.28 -17.39 -15.38
N ASP A 220 28.67 -18.52 -15.98
CA ASP A 220 29.29 -18.55 -17.30
C ASP A 220 28.31 -18.20 -18.45
N GLN A 221 27.01 -18.44 -18.26
CA GLN A 221 25.97 -18.08 -19.26
C GLN A 221 25.33 -16.71 -19.01
N GLY A 222 25.84 -15.94 -18.03
CA GLY A 222 25.31 -14.62 -17.70
C GLY A 222 23.85 -14.70 -17.28
N ASN A 223 22.97 -13.85 -17.83
CA ASN A 223 21.54 -13.83 -17.52
C ASN A 223 20.65 -14.33 -18.68
N ILE A 224 21.23 -15.01 -19.68
CA ILE A 224 20.59 -15.27 -20.98
C ILE A 224 19.31 -16.12 -20.85
N SER A 225 19.30 -17.12 -19.98
CA SER A 225 18.20 -18.07 -19.79
C SER A 225 17.57 -18.03 -18.41
N ALA A 226 18.13 -17.31 -17.45
CA ALA A 226 17.71 -17.39 -16.06
C ALA A 226 16.69 -16.32 -15.66
N THR A 227 16.03 -16.55 -14.52
CA THR A 227 15.21 -15.57 -13.81
C THR A 227 15.84 -15.24 -12.45
N ALA A 228 15.98 -13.96 -12.13
CA ALA A 228 16.35 -13.51 -10.79
C ALA A 228 15.39 -12.46 -10.25
N GLY A 229 15.10 -12.52 -8.96
CA GLY A 229 14.16 -11.64 -8.29
C GLY A 229 13.61 -12.22 -6.99
N VAL A 230 12.49 -11.69 -6.55
CA VAL A 230 11.78 -12.15 -5.35
C VAL A 230 10.28 -11.94 -5.53
N GLN A 231 9.49 -12.83 -4.95
CA GLN A 231 8.04 -12.84 -5.10
C GLN A 231 7.36 -13.17 -3.78
N LYS A 232 6.32 -12.40 -3.45
CA LYS A 232 5.41 -12.68 -2.35
C LYS A 232 4.24 -13.53 -2.82
N ASP A 233 3.62 -13.13 -3.94
CA ASP A 233 2.43 -13.74 -4.54
C ASP A 233 2.31 -13.33 -6.03
N ASP A 234 1.21 -13.73 -6.69
CA ASP A 234 0.94 -13.46 -8.12
C ASP A 234 0.89 -11.97 -8.48
N THR A 235 0.74 -11.06 -7.50
CA THR A 235 0.60 -9.62 -7.73
C THR A 235 1.77 -8.80 -7.19
N ILE A 236 2.54 -9.38 -6.29
CA ILE A 236 3.59 -8.70 -5.55
C ILE A 236 4.93 -9.43 -5.79
N PHE A 237 5.77 -8.84 -6.63
CA PHE A 237 7.09 -9.35 -6.99
C PHE A 237 8.02 -8.23 -7.45
N ASP A 238 9.33 -8.49 -7.39
CA ASP A 238 10.37 -7.60 -7.87
C ASP A 238 11.39 -8.41 -8.67
N GLN A 239 11.48 -8.14 -9.98
CA GLN A 239 12.34 -8.86 -10.92
C GLN A 239 13.63 -8.09 -11.19
N TYR A 240 14.77 -8.77 -11.09
CA TYR A 240 16.07 -8.20 -11.46
C TYR A 240 16.43 -8.48 -12.93
N PHE A 241 16.26 -9.73 -13.37
CA PHE A 241 16.39 -10.10 -14.78
C PHE A 241 15.53 -11.31 -15.13
N CYS A 242 15.30 -11.50 -16.43
CA CYS A 242 14.72 -12.69 -17.01
C CYS A 242 15.11 -12.85 -18.47
N ASN A 243 15.60 -14.04 -18.85
CA ASN A 243 15.82 -14.44 -20.23
C ASN A 243 16.59 -13.39 -21.05
N GLY A 244 17.70 -12.89 -20.50
CA GLY A 244 18.59 -11.90 -21.11
C GLY A 244 18.15 -10.44 -20.95
N SER A 245 16.94 -10.18 -20.44
CA SER A 245 16.45 -8.83 -20.15
C SER A 245 16.70 -8.46 -18.68
N GLY A 246 17.05 -7.20 -18.41
CA GLY A 246 17.31 -6.68 -17.07
C GLY A 246 18.81 -6.52 -16.78
N GLY A 247 19.17 -6.59 -15.50
CA GLY A 247 20.55 -6.41 -15.08
C GLY A 247 21.44 -7.64 -15.32
N ALA A 248 22.76 -7.46 -15.33
CA ALA A 248 23.71 -8.56 -15.55
C ALA A 248 23.85 -9.44 -14.29
N ALA A 249 24.07 -10.74 -14.49
CA ALA A 249 24.37 -11.68 -13.42
C ALA A 249 25.84 -11.59 -12.97
N THR A 250 26.27 -10.42 -12.48
CA THR A 250 27.64 -10.17 -12.03
C THR A 250 27.66 -9.39 -10.71
N GLY A 251 28.74 -9.54 -9.93
CA GLY A 251 28.91 -8.85 -8.66
C GLY A 251 27.89 -9.32 -7.61
N GLY A 252 27.22 -8.39 -6.93
CA GLY A 252 26.15 -8.70 -5.98
C GLY A 252 24.95 -7.78 -6.12
N GLN A 253 23.82 -8.20 -5.55
CA GLN A 253 22.57 -7.46 -5.50
C GLN A 253 22.08 -7.44 -4.07
N SER A 254 21.84 -6.25 -3.52
CA SER A 254 21.12 -6.09 -2.26
C SER A 254 19.64 -5.91 -2.57
N TYR A 255 18.82 -6.78 -2.00
CA TYR A 255 17.37 -6.69 -2.00
C TYR A 255 16.97 -6.13 -0.63
N THR A 256 16.58 -4.87 -0.62
CA THR A 256 16.14 -4.19 0.61
C THR A 256 14.64 -4.02 0.59
N ALA A 257 13.96 -4.73 1.48
CA ALA A 257 12.52 -4.66 1.62
C ALA A 257 12.11 -3.21 1.85
N GLN A 258 11.20 -2.72 1.00
CA GLN A 258 10.69 -1.37 1.11
C GLN A 258 9.73 -1.32 2.28
N PRO A 259 9.99 -0.47 3.29
CA PRO A 259 8.97 -0.19 4.27
C PRO A 259 7.74 0.32 3.50
N CYS A 260 6.56 -0.09 3.92
CA CYS A 260 5.37 0.52 3.34
C CYS A 260 5.12 1.87 4.00
N ALA A 261 4.39 2.73 3.30
CA ALA A 261 3.97 3.99 3.87
C ALA A 261 2.93 3.75 4.98
N PRO A 262 2.99 4.48 6.10
CA PRO A 262 1.89 4.54 7.06
C PRO A 262 0.57 4.86 6.35
N VAL A 263 -0.49 4.11 6.66
CA VAL A 263 -1.81 4.32 6.05
C VAL A 263 -2.59 5.37 6.84
N PRO A 264 -3.08 6.46 6.21
CA PRO A 264 -3.99 7.38 6.88
C PRO A 264 -5.26 6.66 7.34
N SER A 265 -5.77 7.05 8.51
CA SER A 265 -7.07 6.62 9.02
C SER A 265 -8.24 7.41 8.41
N SER A 266 -8.01 8.67 8.05
CA SER A 266 -8.98 9.53 7.38
C SER A 266 -8.30 10.74 6.75
N ALA A 267 -8.96 11.33 5.76
CA ALA A 267 -8.59 12.63 5.24
C ALA A 267 -9.85 13.48 5.00
N VAL A 268 -9.71 14.81 5.16
CA VAL A 268 -10.78 15.78 4.91
C VAL A 268 -10.24 17.05 4.25
N SER A 269 -11.09 17.72 3.47
CA SER A 269 -10.89 19.12 3.07
C SER A 269 -11.62 20.04 4.04
N ARG A 270 -10.86 20.92 4.70
CA ARG A 270 -11.32 21.78 5.78
C ARG A 270 -11.46 23.23 5.31
N LYS A 271 -12.57 23.87 5.65
CA LYS A 271 -12.74 25.33 5.50
C LYS A 271 -13.46 25.95 6.68
N VAL A 272 -13.14 27.21 6.95
CA VAL A 272 -13.83 28.07 7.92
C VAL A 272 -14.87 28.90 7.18
N HIS A 273 -16.10 28.88 7.67
CA HIS A 273 -17.27 29.57 7.12
C HIS A 273 -17.58 30.81 7.96
N GLY A 274 -16.65 31.77 7.97
CA GLY A 274 -16.76 32.96 8.82
C GLY A 274 -17.07 32.62 10.29
N ALA A 275 -18.12 33.24 10.83
CA ALA A 275 -18.57 33.00 12.21
C ALA A 275 -19.37 31.70 12.40
N ALA A 276 -19.78 31.02 11.32
CA ALA A 276 -20.52 29.77 11.41
C ALA A 276 -19.66 28.58 11.86
N GLY A 277 -18.33 28.72 11.77
CA GLY A 277 -17.37 27.73 12.26
C GLY A 277 -16.63 27.00 11.16
N THR A 278 -16.05 25.85 11.50
CA THR A 278 -15.19 25.06 10.61
C THR A 278 -15.93 23.79 10.19
N PHE A 279 -15.91 23.50 8.89
CA PHE A 279 -16.59 22.34 8.32
C PHE A 279 -15.67 21.56 7.39
N ASP A 280 -15.82 20.24 7.45
CA ASP A 280 -14.97 19.26 6.79
C ASP A 280 -15.74 18.51 5.69
N VAL A 281 -15.15 18.43 4.51
CA VAL A 281 -15.59 17.56 3.41
C VAL A 281 -14.77 16.28 3.46
N PRO A 282 -15.38 15.09 3.61
CA PRO A 282 -14.66 13.82 3.60
C PRO A 282 -13.90 13.60 2.29
N LEU A 283 -12.67 13.10 2.39
CA LEU A 283 -11.83 12.66 1.26
C LEU A 283 -11.58 11.15 1.42
N PRO A 284 -12.41 10.29 0.81
CA PRO A 284 -12.21 8.83 0.87
C PRO A 284 -10.82 8.43 0.39
N LEU A 285 -10.18 7.53 1.14
CA LEU A 285 -8.84 7.02 0.85
C LEU A 285 -8.84 5.88 -0.19
N THR A 286 -10.03 5.36 -0.51
CA THR A 286 -10.26 4.30 -1.50
C THR A 286 -11.50 4.63 -2.33
N GLY A 287 -11.54 4.17 -3.58
CA GLY A 287 -12.67 4.40 -4.47
C GLY A 287 -12.69 5.82 -5.06
N ASN A 288 -13.87 6.40 -5.22
CA ASN A 288 -14.01 7.74 -5.78
C ASN A 288 -13.50 8.82 -4.81
N VAL A 289 -12.78 9.80 -5.37
CA VAL A 289 -12.32 10.97 -4.59
C VAL A 289 -13.49 11.78 -4.06
N GLY A 290 -13.31 12.36 -2.87
CA GLY A 290 -14.26 13.32 -2.32
C GLY A 290 -14.20 14.64 -3.09
N VAL A 291 -15.36 15.31 -3.25
CA VAL A 291 -15.47 16.57 -3.98
C VAL A 291 -15.54 17.76 -3.03
N GLU A 292 -14.50 18.58 -3.03
CA GLU A 292 -14.52 19.91 -2.41
C GLU A 292 -15.25 20.89 -3.32
N CYS A 293 -16.46 21.23 -2.88
CA CYS A 293 -17.42 22.04 -3.61
C CYS A 293 -17.32 23.54 -3.32
N ARG A 294 -16.60 23.94 -2.28
CA ARG A 294 -16.53 25.33 -1.82
C ARG A 294 -15.35 26.05 -2.48
N SER A 295 -15.49 27.34 -2.73
CA SER A 295 -14.48 28.19 -3.32
C SER A 295 -13.21 28.28 -2.48
N GLY A 296 -12.05 28.34 -3.14
CA GLY A 296 -10.78 28.69 -2.53
C GLY A 296 -10.54 30.20 -2.39
N GLY A 297 -11.55 31.04 -2.66
CA GLY A 297 -11.41 32.49 -2.63
C GLY A 297 -10.54 33.02 -3.78
N ALA A 298 -9.90 34.18 -3.57
CA ALA A 298 -9.16 34.87 -4.63
C ALA A 298 -7.87 34.14 -5.06
N THR A 299 -7.24 33.43 -4.12
CA THR A 299 -5.96 32.72 -4.29
C THR A 299 -6.14 31.22 -4.55
N ASN A 300 -7.39 30.74 -4.54
CA ASN A 300 -7.74 29.33 -4.64
C ASN A 300 -7.07 28.46 -3.55
N ASP A 301 -7.24 28.87 -2.30
CA ASP A 301 -6.66 28.21 -1.13
C ASP A 301 -7.58 27.12 -0.55
N TYR A 302 -6.97 26.02 -0.16
CA TYR A 302 -7.64 24.86 0.44
C TYR A 302 -6.78 24.27 1.55
N GLN A 303 -7.39 23.55 2.49
CA GLN A 303 -6.67 22.88 3.57
C GLN A 303 -7.06 21.41 3.58
N MET A 304 -6.07 20.53 3.55
CA MET A 304 -6.24 19.10 3.71
C MET A 304 -5.77 18.69 5.10
N ILE A 305 -6.61 17.96 5.82
CA ILE A 305 -6.26 17.36 7.11
C ILE A 305 -6.18 15.85 6.91
N ILE A 306 -5.04 15.26 7.27
CA ILE A 306 -4.76 13.83 7.11
C ILE A 306 -4.47 13.26 8.49
N ASN A 307 -5.28 12.32 8.95
CA ASN A 307 -5.16 11.70 10.28
C ASN A 307 -4.58 10.30 10.17
N PHE A 308 -3.68 9.94 11.07
CA PHE A 308 -3.10 8.61 11.22
C PHE A 308 -3.54 7.99 12.56
N ALA A 309 -3.47 6.67 12.68
CA ALA A 309 -3.80 5.97 13.92
C ALA A 309 -2.78 6.26 15.04
N SER A 310 -1.51 6.44 14.66
CA SER A 310 -0.38 6.75 15.54
C SER A 310 0.28 8.06 15.10
N SER A 311 1.12 8.63 15.97
CA SER A 311 1.94 9.78 15.58
C SER A 311 2.89 9.43 14.44
N VAL A 312 3.01 10.31 13.45
CA VAL A 312 3.92 10.16 12.32
C VAL A 312 4.85 11.36 12.20
N THR A 313 6.09 11.14 11.78
CA THR A 313 6.96 12.20 11.27
C THR A 313 6.82 12.28 9.75
N VAL A 314 6.79 13.48 9.21
CA VAL A 314 6.72 13.77 7.77
C VAL A 314 7.88 14.69 7.39
N GLU A 315 8.60 14.36 6.32
CA GLU A 315 9.73 15.16 5.85
C GLU A 315 9.27 16.37 5.03
N SER A 316 8.41 16.16 4.04
CA SER A 316 7.88 17.22 3.19
C SER A 316 6.50 16.87 2.64
N ALA A 317 5.81 17.85 2.07
CA ALA A 317 4.54 17.66 1.36
C ALA A 317 4.58 18.43 0.03
N SER A 318 4.12 17.81 -1.05
CA SER A 318 4.01 18.46 -2.36
C SER A 318 2.78 17.99 -3.13
N VAL A 319 2.35 18.80 -4.11
CA VAL A 319 1.38 18.37 -5.11
C VAL A 319 2.11 17.52 -6.15
N THR A 320 1.64 16.29 -6.36
CA THR A 320 2.26 15.32 -7.28
C THR A 320 1.40 15.03 -8.51
N SER A 321 0.12 15.42 -8.47
CA SER A 321 -0.79 15.39 -9.62
C SER A 321 -1.81 16.52 -9.52
N GLY A 322 -2.22 17.09 -10.65
CA GLY A 322 -3.09 18.25 -10.73
C GLY A 322 -2.35 19.59 -10.67
N THR A 323 -3.11 20.68 -10.68
CA THR A 323 -2.62 22.07 -10.69
C THR A 323 -2.88 22.72 -9.33
N GLY A 324 -1.80 23.10 -8.66
CA GLY A 324 -1.80 23.78 -7.37
C GLY A 324 -0.44 23.58 -6.68
N SER A 325 -0.25 24.21 -5.53
CA SER A 325 0.98 24.08 -4.75
C SER A 325 0.69 23.92 -3.27
N VAL A 326 1.55 23.20 -2.55
CA VAL A 326 1.58 23.22 -1.09
C VAL A 326 2.21 24.54 -0.65
N SER A 327 1.45 25.38 0.06
CA SER A 327 1.95 26.65 0.61
C SER A 327 2.63 26.45 1.97
N SER A 328 2.15 25.49 2.76
CA SER A 328 2.77 25.05 4.01
C SER A 328 2.20 23.70 4.46
N PHE A 329 2.91 23.00 5.34
CA PHE A 329 2.36 21.87 6.07
C PHE A 329 2.82 21.92 7.54
N SER A 330 2.08 21.27 8.43
CA SER A 330 2.39 21.19 9.87
C SER A 330 1.87 19.88 10.47
N GLY A 331 2.25 19.60 11.73
CA GLY A 331 1.80 18.42 12.47
C GLY A 331 2.76 17.23 12.45
N SER A 332 3.95 17.36 11.85
CA SER A 332 5.00 16.32 11.95
C SER A 332 5.34 16.02 13.42
N GLY A 333 5.38 14.74 13.78
CA GLY A 333 5.49 14.26 15.16
C GLY A 333 4.15 14.05 15.87
N THR A 334 3.03 14.25 15.19
CA THR A 334 1.66 14.05 15.73
C THR A 334 0.87 13.09 14.84
N SER A 335 -0.34 12.73 15.24
CA SER A 335 -1.24 11.88 14.45
C SER A 335 -2.08 12.66 13.42
N GLN A 336 -1.95 13.99 13.35
CA GLN A 336 -2.70 14.83 12.41
C GLN A 336 -1.76 15.73 11.63
N ILE A 337 -1.76 15.58 10.31
CA ILE A 337 -1.01 16.42 9.39
C ILE A 337 -1.96 17.41 8.74
N THR A 338 -1.61 18.69 8.79
CA THR A 338 -2.34 19.77 8.10
C THR A 338 -1.51 20.21 6.90
N VAL A 339 -2.10 20.19 5.71
CA VAL A 339 -1.49 20.69 4.48
C VAL A 339 -2.32 21.85 3.94
N ASN A 340 -1.70 23.02 3.83
CA ASN A 340 -2.31 24.18 3.20
C ASN A 340 -1.90 24.23 1.73
N LEU A 341 -2.88 24.38 0.86
CA LEU A 341 -2.74 24.45 -0.59
C LEU A 341 -3.09 25.85 -1.08
N THR A 342 -2.48 26.27 -2.18
CA THR A 342 -2.77 27.53 -2.88
C THR A 342 -2.72 27.34 -4.38
N GLY A 343 -3.40 28.22 -5.13
CA GLY A 343 -3.42 28.17 -6.60
C GLY A 343 -4.10 26.94 -7.17
N VAL A 344 -4.97 26.27 -6.41
CA VAL A 344 -5.63 25.02 -6.82
C VAL A 344 -6.75 25.33 -7.82
N THR A 345 -6.59 24.96 -9.09
CA THR A 345 -7.61 25.24 -10.12
C THR A 345 -8.92 24.48 -9.88
N ASN A 346 -10.02 24.98 -10.44
CA ASN A 346 -11.29 24.24 -10.47
C ASN A 346 -11.26 23.13 -11.53
N VAL A 347 -12.20 22.18 -11.47
CA VAL A 347 -12.40 21.14 -12.49
C VAL A 347 -11.18 20.21 -12.62
N GLN A 348 -10.76 19.62 -11.51
CA GLN A 348 -9.62 18.72 -11.49
C GLN A 348 -9.66 17.69 -10.35
N ARG A 349 -8.82 16.68 -10.47
CA ARG A 349 -8.34 15.90 -9.32
C ARG A 349 -6.92 16.35 -9.00
N ILE A 350 -6.68 16.63 -7.73
CA ILE A 350 -5.37 16.99 -7.21
C ILE A 350 -4.92 15.90 -6.23
N THR A 351 -3.66 15.50 -6.30
CA THR A 351 -3.03 14.57 -5.36
C THR A 351 -1.91 15.29 -4.63
N VAL A 352 -2.00 15.28 -3.31
CA VAL A 352 -0.94 15.73 -2.40
C VAL A 352 -0.22 14.49 -1.89
N THR A 353 1.10 14.48 -1.98
CA THR A 353 1.93 13.42 -1.39
C THR A 353 2.69 13.97 -0.20
N LEU A 354 2.51 13.33 0.95
CA LEU A 354 3.42 13.45 2.08
C LEU A 354 4.62 12.53 1.84
N HIS A 355 5.83 13.06 1.89
CA HIS A 355 7.04 12.31 1.61
C HIS A 355 7.70 11.81 2.90
N ASN A 356 8.22 10.58 2.84
CA ASN A 356 8.93 9.92 3.93
C ASN A 356 8.17 9.98 5.26
N VAL A 357 6.88 9.66 5.20
CA VAL A 357 6.03 9.53 6.40
C VAL A 357 6.51 8.31 7.17
N ASN A 358 6.76 8.45 8.46
CA ASN A 358 7.29 7.39 9.32
C ASN A 358 6.53 7.33 10.65
N ASP A 359 6.03 6.15 11.04
CA ASP A 359 5.32 5.90 12.31
C ASP A 359 6.17 5.17 13.37
N GLY A 360 7.46 4.95 13.07
CA GLY A 360 8.40 4.17 13.87
C GLY A 360 8.54 2.70 13.42
N THR A 361 7.60 2.22 12.61
CA THR A 361 7.54 0.83 12.10
C THR A 361 7.43 0.75 10.57
N HIS A 362 6.67 1.66 9.99
CA HIS A 362 6.40 1.82 8.57
C HIS A 362 6.98 3.17 8.12
N MET A 363 7.49 3.22 6.89
CA MET A 363 8.03 4.43 6.28
C MET A 363 7.73 4.45 4.78
N GLY A 364 7.24 5.57 4.26
CA GLY A 364 7.03 5.73 2.83
C GLY A 364 6.24 6.97 2.46
N ASN A 365 5.98 7.13 1.16
CA ASN A 365 5.22 8.26 0.63
C ASN A 365 3.72 7.98 0.71
N VAL A 366 2.95 8.95 1.20
CA VAL A 366 1.50 8.84 1.41
C VAL A 366 0.76 9.81 0.48
N PRO A 367 0.17 9.33 -0.63
CA PRO A 367 -0.67 10.15 -1.49
C PRO A 367 -2.10 10.27 -0.94
N VAL A 368 -2.67 11.47 -0.98
CA VAL A 368 -4.08 11.74 -0.67
C VAL A 368 -4.66 12.62 -1.77
N SER A 369 -5.79 12.21 -2.32
CA SER A 369 -6.43 12.85 -3.48
C SER A 369 -7.71 13.59 -3.10
N MET A 370 -7.97 14.68 -3.81
CA MET A 370 -9.18 15.50 -3.68
C MET A 370 -9.69 15.88 -5.07
N GLY A 371 -11.00 15.74 -5.29
CA GLY A 371 -11.68 16.37 -6.41
C GLY A 371 -12.00 17.83 -6.07
N VAL A 372 -11.72 18.76 -6.96
CA VAL A 372 -12.06 20.17 -6.78
C VAL A 372 -13.05 20.56 -7.88
N LEU A 373 -14.29 20.76 -7.47
CA LEU A 373 -15.39 21.14 -8.36
C LEU A 373 -16.33 22.12 -7.64
N VAL A 374 -15.99 23.39 -7.73
CA VAL A 374 -16.74 24.48 -7.09
C VAL A 374 -18.19 24.47 -7.58
N GLY A 375 -19.13 24.40 -6.63
CA GLY A 375 -20.56 24.39 -6.87
C GLY A 375 -21.21 23.00 -6.95
N ASP A 376 -20.46 21.90 -6.88
CA ASP A 376 -21.02 20.54 -6.78
C ASP A 376 -21.41 20.21 -5.33
N VAL A 377 -22.49 20.85 -4.86
CA VAL A 377 -22.87 20.83 -3.44
C VAL A 377 -23.37 19.47 -2.97
N ASN A 378 -23.81 18.60 -3.88
CA ASN A 378 -24.17 17.21 -3.57
C ASN A 378 -23.01 16.21 -3.76
N GLY A 379 -21.88 16.64 -4.34
CA GLY A 379 -20.67 15.82 -4.48
C GLY A 379 -20.77 14.69 -5.50
N ASN A 380 -21.67 14.78 -6.49
CA ASN A 380 -21.88 13.75 -7.50
C ASN A 380 -20.90 13.84 -8.69
N ALA A 381 -19.90 14.72 -8.59
CA ALA A 381 -18.88 15.03 -9.58
C ALA A 381 -19.36 15.81 -10.82
N VAL A 382 -20.56 16.40 -10.80
CA VAL A 382 -21.12 17.22 -11.89
C VAL A 382 -21.96 18.39 -11.34
N VAL A 383 -21.67 19.62 -11.75
CA VAL A 383 -22.48 20.78 -11.39
C VAL A 383 -23.65 20.95 -12.35
N ASN A 384 -24.88 20.81 -11.85
CA ASN A 384 -26.08 20.91 -12.66
C ASN A 384 -27.24 21.64 -11.93
N ALA A 385 -28.45 21.54 -12.47
CA ALA A 385 -29.63 22.23 -11.93
C ALA A 385 -30.02 21.76 -10.50
N SER A 386 -29.64 20.54 -10.12
CA SER A 386 -29.85 20.00 -8.78
C SER A 386 -29.04 20.79 -7.75
N ASP A 387 -27.77 21.08 -8.01
CA ASP A 387 -26.91 21.87 -7.12
C ASP A 387 -27.45 23.28 -6.90
N VAL A 388 -27.90 23.91 -7.99
CA VAL A 388 -28.56 25.23 -7.94
C VAL A 388 -29.81 25.17 -7.06
N SER A 389 -30.59 24.08 -7.15
CA SER A 389 -31.84 23.92 -6.41
C SER A 389 -31.60 23.66 -4.92
N LEU A 390 -30.61 22.83 -4.58
CA LEU A 390 -30.17 22.57 -3.20
C LEU A 390 -29.69 23.86 -2.54
N THR A 391 -28.81 24.61 -3.21
CA THR A 391 -28.29 25.89 -2.70
C THR A 391 -29.40 26.91 -2.48
N LYS A 392 -30.34 27.03 -3.43
CA LYS A 392 -31.51 27.91 -3.30
C LYS A 392 -32.40 27.56 -2.11
N ALA A 393 -32.60 26.27 -1.85
CA ALA A 393 -33.44 25.80 -0.75
C ALA A 393 -32.89 26.20 0.63
N GLN A 394 -31.57 26.45 0.72
CA GLN A 394 -30.89 26.82 1.95
C GLN A 394 -30.67 28.34 2.11
N VAL A 395 -31.08 29.16 1.15
CA VAL A 395 -30.89 30.62 1.23
C VAL A 395 -31.59 31.19 2.48
N GLY A 396 -30.83 31.96 3.26
CA GLY A 396 -31.29 32.58 4.51
C GLY A 396 -31.29 31.64 5.72
N GLN A 397 -30.98 30.36 5.54
CA GLN A 397 -30.78 29.43 6.65
C GLN A 397 -29.41 29.66 7.29
N ALA A 398 -29.32 29.39 8.60
CA ALA A 398 -28.03 29.36 9.28
C ALA A 398 -27.18 28.20 8.73
N VAL A 399 -25.88 28.45 8.58
CA VAL A 399 -24.91 27.43 8.18
C VAL A 399 -24.71 26.44 9.34
N SER A 400 -24.71 25.15 9.01
CA SER A 400 -24.65 24.03 9.93
C SER A 400 -24.02 22.80 9.26
N ASN A 401 -23.84 21.71 10.00
CA ASN A 401 -23.28 20.46 9.47
C ASN A 401 -24.10 19.85 8.32
N SER A 402 -25.40 20.16 8.21
CA SER A 402 -26.25 19.60 7.15
C SER A 402 -26.28 20.44 5.87
N ASN A 403 -25.80 21.69 5.89
CA ASN A 403 -25.93 22.60 4.74
C ASN A 403 -24.69 23.49 4.49
N PHE A 404 -23.55 23.20 5.11
CA PHE A 404 -22.34 23.99 4.91
C PHE A 404 -21.80 23.92 3.47
N ARG A 405 -22.17 22.90 2.70
CA ARG A 405 -21.78 22.78 1.29
C ARG A 405 -22.45 23.84 0.42
N GLU A 406 -23.66 24.27 0.79
CA GLU A 406 -24.41 25.32 0.11
C GLU A 406 -23.90 26.74 0.42
N ASP A 407 -23.08 26.94 1.45
CA ASP A 407 -22.27 28.15 1.63
C ASP A 407 -20.98 28.01 0.79
N VAL A 408 -21.17 28.03 -0.54
CA VAL A 408 -20.13 27.74 -1.53
C VAL A 408 -19.00 28.77 -1.48
N ASN A 409 -19.28 30.01 -1.08
CA ASN A 409 -18.23 31.02 -0.92
C ASN A 409 -17.56 31.00 0.48
N ALA A 410 -18.06 30.16 1.40
CA ALA A 410 -17.57 29.94 2.76
C ALA A 410 -17.49 31.22 3.61
N ASN A 411 -18.48 32.11 3.52
CA ASN A 411 -18.51 33.34 4.33
C ASN A 411 -19.33 33.22 5.63
N GLY A 412 -20.01 32.09 5.85
CA GLY A 412 -20.88 31.85 7.00
C GLY A 412 -22.36 32.19 6.76
N THR A 413 -22.75 32.56 5.54
CA THR A 413 -24.13 32.89 5.18
C THR A 413 -24.49 32.33 3.80
N ILE A 414 -25.56 31.52 3.74
CA ILE A 414 -26.07 31.00 2.46
C ILE A 414 -26.99 32.05 1.85
N SER A 415 -26.59 32.64 0.74
CA SER A 415 -27.32 33.75 0.13
C SER A 415 -27.44 33.64 -1.40
N ALA A 416 -28.00 34.68 -2.02
CA ALA A 416 -28.06 34.76 -3.47
C ALA A 416 -26.66 34.77 -4.13
N THR A 417 -25.61 35.13 -3.41
CA THR A 417 -24.22 35.07 -3.91
C THR A 417 -23.76 33.64 -4.13
N ASP A 418 -24.12 32.71 -3.24
CA ASP A 418 -23.81 31.27 -3.39
C ASP A 418 -24.56 30.68 -4.58
N VAL A 419 -25.85 30.98 -4.69
CA VAL A 419 -26.66 30.55 -5.83
C VAL A 419 -26.08 31.07 -7.14
N ALA A 420 -25.62 32.33 -7.18
CA ALA A 420 -24.98 32.91 -8.37
C ALA A 420 -23.65 32.22 -8.69
N LEU A 421 -22.85 31.89 -7.65
CA LEU A 421 -21.60 31.16 -7.80
C LEU A 421 -21.83 29.76 -8.38
N VAL A 422 -22.78 28.98 -7.83
CA VAL A 422 -23.13 27.65 -8.37
C VAL A 422 -23.61 27.74 -9.81
N LYS A 423 -24.50 28.68 -10.12
CA LYS A 423 -24.97 28.92 -11.50
C LYS A 423 -23.84 29.19 -12.48
N SER A 424 -22.80 29.91 -12.05
CA SER A 424 -21.63 30.20 -12.90
C SER A 424 -20.79 28.96 -13.24
N LYS A 425 -21.01 27.83 -12.55
CA LYS A 425 -20.27 26.58 -12.70
C LYS A 425 -21.09 25.45 -13.32
N VAL A 426 -22.38 25.67 -13.58
CA VAL A 426 -23.25 24.67 -14.23
C VAL A 426 -22.65 24.20 -15.56
N GLY A 427 -22.63 22.88 -15.76
CA GLY A 427 -22.03 22.23 -16.93
C GLY A 427 -20.57 21.79 -16.73
N THR A 428 -19.95 22.12 -15.59
CA THR A 428 -18.64 21.56 -15.22
C THR A 428 -18.79 20.18 -14.58
N ALA A 429 -17.79 19.32 -14.76
CA ALA A 429 -17.74 17.98 -14.19
C ALA A 429 -16.29 17.62 -13.89
N LEU A 430 -16.03 16.78 -12.89
CA LEU A 430 -14.69 16.27 -12.66
C LEU A 430 -14.20 15.48 -13.89
N PRO A 431 -12.92 15.59 -14.29
CA PRO A 431 -12.35 14.77 -15.35
C PRO A 431 -12.53 13.27 -15.09
N PRO A 432 -12.45 12.37 -16.10
CA PRO A 432 -12.38 10.92 -15.88
C PRO A 432 -11.17 10.53 -15.01
N GLN A 433 -11.26 9.42 -14.26
CA GLN A 433 -10.14 8.92 -13.43
C GLN A 433 -8.98 8.44 -14.29
#